data_AF-A0A1R0Z0Y8-F1
#
_entry.id   AF-A0A1R0Z0Y8-F1
#
_cell.length_a   1.000
_cell.length_b   1.000
_cell.length_c   1.000
_cell.angle_alpha   90.00
_cell.angle_beta   90.00
_cell.angle_gamma   90.00
#
_symmetry.space_group_name_H-M   'P 1'
#
loop_
_entity.id
_entity.type
_entity.pdbx_description
1 polymer ?
#
loop_
_entity_poly.entity_id
_entity_poly.type
_entity_poly.pdbx_seq_one_letter_code
_entity_poly.pdbx_strand_id
1 'polypeptide(L)'
;MAINFTKPMIQRLEQEIIEVESKLKNVKNKKEKSKFKINQLEQDMKFSKSHTDLSSKMTRIKKLNDEIKNMNRLQADLSKELTAKKNSLKKLQVNASIVTSDPTKG
;
A
#
# COMPACT_ATOMS: atom_id res chain seq x y z
N MET A 1 -35.07 20.72 3.21
CA MET A 1 -33.87 20.18 3.88
C MET A 1 -32.80 19.99 2.83
N ALA A 2 -31.69 20.73 2.89
CA ALA A 2 -30.56 20.51 1.99
C ALA A 2 -29.83 19.23 2.42
N ILE A 3 -29.91 18.19 1.59
CA ILE A 3 -29.17 16.96 1.81
C ILE A 3 -27.70 17.31 1.53
N ASN A 4 -26.85 17.27 2.57
CA ASN A 4 -25.41 17.44 2.42
C ASN A 4 -24.80 16.18 1.78
N PHE A 5 -25.01 15.99 0.48
CA PHE A 5 -24.52 14.87 -0.32
C PHE A 5 -22.98 14.72 -0.27
N THR A 6 -22.27 15.78 0.09
CA THR A 6 -20.81 15.82 0.20
C THR A 6 -20.28 15.08 1.44
N LYS A 7 -21.03 15.04 2.55
CA LYS A 7 -20.56 14.41 3.80
C LYS A 7 -20.39 12.89 3.66
N PRO A 8 -21.38 12.12 3.16
CA PRO A 8 -21.20 10.67 2.94
C PRO A 8 -20.08 10.36 1.94
N MET A 9 -19.88 11.22 0.94
CA MET A 9 -18.83 11.05 -0.07
C MET A 9 -17.43 11.23 0.53
N ILE A 10 -17.25 12.23 1.41
CA ILE A 10 -16.01 12.45 2.16
C ILE A 10 -15.72 11.24 3.06
N GLN A 11 -16.70 10.79 3.85
CA GLN A 11 -16.54 9.64 4.75
C GLN A 11 -16.17 8.36 3.99
N ARG A 12 -16.82 8.10 2.86
CA ARG A 12 -16.47 6.97 2.00
C ARG A 12 -15.03 7.06 1.51
N LEU A 13 -14.60 8.23 1.06
CA LEU A 13 -13.25 8.42 0.55
C LEU A 13 -12.17 8.30 1.64
N GLU A 14 -12.48 8.76 2.86
CA GLU A 14 -11.63 8.56 4.05
C GLU A 14 -11.50 7.07 4.39
N GLN A 15 -12.61 6.33 4.36
CA GLN A 15 -12.59 4.89 4.58
C GLN A 15 -11.76 4.16 3.52
N GLU A 16 -11.92 4.50 2.24
CA GLU A 16 -11.12 3.95 1.15
C GLU A 16 -9.61 4.26 1.32
N ILE A 17 -9.26 5.44 1.83
CA ILE A 17 -7.86 5.81 2.16
C ILE A 17 -7.31 4.90 3.26
N ILE A 18 -8.06 4.69 4.35
CA ILE A 18 -7.66 3.82 5.46
C ILE A 18 -7.43 2.38 4.96
N GLU A 19 -8.30 1.88 4.09
CA GLU A 19 -8.15 0.55 3.49
C GLU A 19 -6.89 0.43 2.63
N VAL A 20 -6.59 1.43 1.80
CA VAL A 20 -5.37 1.45 0.97
C VAL A 20 -4.12 1.52 1.86
N GLU A 21 -4.13 2.31 2.93
CA GLU A 21 -3.02 2.39 3.89
C GLU A 21 -2.79 1.05 4.62
N SER A 22 -3.86 0.38 5.02
CA SER A 22 -3.81 -0.96 5.62
C SER A 22 -3.22 -1.99 4.64
N LYS A 23 -3.67 -1.98 3.38
CA LYS A 23 -3.10 -2.83 2.32
C LYS A 23 -1.60 -2.56 2.13
N LEU A 24 -1.18 -1.30 2.11
CA LEU A 24 0.22 -0.91 1.94
C LEU A 24 1.09 -1.41 3.11
N LYS A 25 0.60 -1.29 4.35
CA LYS A 25 1.25 -1.86 5.55
C LYS A 25 1.41 -3.38 5.43
N ASN A 26 0.36 -4.08 4.98
CA ASN A 26 0.40 -5.53 4.82
C ASN A 26 1.40 -5.97 3.74
N VAL A 27 1.47 -5.27 2.61
CA VAL A 27 2.47 -5.53 1.55
C VAL A 27 3.88 -5.30 2.08
N LYS A 28 4.12 -4.22 2.82
CA LYS A 28 5.42 -3.94 3.45
C LYS A 28 5.85 -5.07 4.40
N ASN A 29 4.94 -5.51 5.28
CA ASN A 29 5.21 -6.60 6.22
C ASN A 29 5.54 -7.93 5.49
N LYS A 30 4.81 -8.26 4.42
CA LYS A 30 5.10 -9.45 3.61
C LYS A 30 6.47 -9.37 2.95
N LYS A 31 6.83 -8.20 2.41
CA LYS A 31 8.15 -7.95 1.80
C LYS A 31 9.28 -8.12 2.80
N GLU A 32 9.13 -7.60 4.02
CA GLU A 32 10.11 -7.76 5.10
C GLU A 32 10.27 -9.23 5.50
N LYS A 33 9.18 -9.99 5.60
CA LYS A 33 9.23 -11.44 5.85
C LYS A 33 9.97 -12.20 4.73
N SER A 34 9.71 -11.87 3.46
CA SER A 34 10.41 -12.49 2.33
C SER A 34 11.91 -12.16 2.35
N LYS A 35 12.28 -10.90 2.66
CA LYS A 35 13.69 -10.50 2.83
C LYS A 35 14.37 -11.24 3.97
N PHE A 36 13.71 -11.33 5.12
CA PHE A 36 14.22 -12.09 6.27
C PHE A 36 14.47 -13.55 5.89
N LYS A 37 13.53 -14.18 5.17
CA LYS A 37 13.69 -15.57 4.73
C LYS A 37 14.82 -15.76 3.72
N ILE A 38 15.04 -14.81 2.81
CA ILE A 38 16.20 -14.83 1.92
C ILE A 38 17.49 -14.80 2.73
N ASN A 39 17.63 -13.86 3.66
CA ASN A 39 18.83 -13.74 4.50
C ASN A 39 19.08 -15.04 5.29
N GLN A 40 18.04 -15.66 5.85
CA GLN A 40 18.15 -16.95 6.51
C GLN A 40 18.67 -18.04 5.54
N LEU A 41 18.09 -18.14 4.34
CA LEU A 41 18.51 -19.13 3.35
C LEU A 41 19.95 -18.90 2.88
N GLU A 42 20.37 -17.65 2.72
CA GLU A 42 21.75 -17.29 2.35
C GLU A 42 22.76 -17.73 3.43
N GLN A 43 22.40 -17.62 4.71
CA GLN A 43 23.23 -18.15 5.79
C GLN A 43 23.23 -19.68 5.80
N ASP A 44 22.07 -20.31 5.67
CA ASP A 44 21.94 -21.78 5.64
C ASP A 44 22.70 -22.41 4.46
N MET A 45 22.80 -21.71 3.33
CA MET A 45 23.56 -22.16 2.16
C MET A 45 25.06 -22.37 2.46
N LYS A 46 25.64 -21.58 3.37
CA LYS A 46 27.06 -21.71 3.76
C LYS A 46 27.35 -23.03 4.47
N PHE A 47 26.34 -23.64 5.06
CA PHE A 47 26.43 -24.91 5.78
C PHE A 47 25.81 -26.07 5.00
N SER A 48 25.46 -25.85 3.72
CA SER A 48 24.83 -26.87 2.89
C SER A 48 25.80 -28.03 2.65
N LYS A 49 25.33 -29.25 2.90
CA LYS A 49 26.14 -30.48 2.82
C LYS A 49 25.98 -31.22 1.49
N SER A 50 25.13 -30.75 0.59
CA SER A 50 24.90 -31.40 -0.71
C SER A 50 24.50 -30.42 -1.82
N HIS A 51 24.82 -30.77 -3.06
CA HIS A 51 24.46 -29.97 -4.24
C HIS A 51 22.94 -29.81 -4.41
N THR A 52 22.17 -30.86 -4.12
CA THR A 52 20.70 -30.84 -4.21
C THR A 52 20.09 -29.86 -3.22
N ASP A 53 20.62 -29.83 -2.00
CA ASP A 53 20.17 -28.90 -0.96
C ASP A 53 20.49 -27.45 -1.31
N LEU A 54 21.72 -27.19 -1.80
CA LEU A 54 22.15 -25.88 -2.27
C LEU A 54 21.26 -25.37 -3.44
N SER A 55 21.03 -26.22 -4.43
CA SER A 55 20.17 -25.91 -5.59
C SER A 55 18.72 -25.58 -5.20
N SER A 56 18.17 -26.34 -4.25
CA SER A 56 16.83 -26.12 -3.71
C SER A 56 16.71 -24.76 -3.01
N LYS A 57 17.70 -24.41 -2.19
CA LYS A 57 17.77 -23.10 -1.51
C LYS A 57 17.89 -21.95 -2.51
N MET A 58 18.77 -22.05 -3.51
CA MET A 58 18.91 -21.06 -4.58
C MET A 58 17.60 -20.83 -5.33
N THR A 59 16.89 -21.92 -5.66
CA THR A 59 15.58 -21.85 -6.32
C THR A 59 14.56 -21.13 -5.44
N ARG A 60 14.57 -21.38 -4.13
CA ARG A 60 13.67 -20.71 -3.19
C ARG A 60 13.99 -19.21 -3.07
N ILE A 61 15.26 -18.84 -3.01
CA ILE A 61 15.71 -17.44 -3.02
C ILE A 61 15.24 -16.73 -4.28
N LYS A 62 15.39 -17.35 -5.47
CA LYS A 62 14.92 -16.78 -6.74
C LYS A 62 13.41 -16.48 -6.69
N LYS A 63 12.60 -17.45 -6.24
CA LYS A 63 11.15 -17.28 -6.08
C LYS A 63 10.80 -16.13 -5.12
N LEU A 64 11.47 -16.04 -3.98
CA LEU A 64 11.25 -14.95 -3.00
C LEU A 64 11.66 -13.58 -3.56
N ASN A 65 12.73 -13.52 -4.35
CA ASN A 65 13.15 -12.29 -5.02
C ASN A 65 12.12 -11.82 -6.06
N ASP A 66 11.56 -12.75 -6.85
CA ASP A 66 10.51 -12.41 -7.80
C ASP A 66 9.22 -11.97 -7.09
N GLU A 67 8.89 -12.58 -5.95
CA GLU A 67 7.80 -12.12 -5.09
C GLU A 67 8.04 -10.69 -4.58
N ILE A 68 9.25 -10.36 -4.13
CA ILE A 68 9.62 -9.00 -3.70
C ILE A 68 9.47 -7.99 -4.85
N LYS A 69 9.85 -8.35 -6.09
CA LYS A 69 9.64 -7.47 -7.27
C LYS A 69 8.15 -7.20 -7.48
N ASN A 70 7.30 -8.22 -7.36
CA ASN A 70 5.85 -8.05 -7.48
C ASN A 70 5.28 -7.18 -6.36
N MET A 71 5.75 -7.37 -5.12
CA MET A 71 5.36 -6.52 -3.99
C MET A 71 5.80 -5.06 -4.17
N ASN A 72 6.97 -4.81 -4.77
CA ASN A 72 7.42 -3.45 -5.08
C ASN A 72 6.50 -2.76 -6.09
N ARG A 73 6.08 -3.48 -7.14
CA ARG A 73 5.11 -2.95 -8.12
C ARG A 73 3.77 -2.62 -7.45
N LEU A 74 3.24 -3.57 -6.68
CA LEU A 74 2.00 -3.37 -5.93
C LEU A 74 2.10 -2.19 -4.94
N GLN A 75 3.22 -2.03 -4.25
CA GLN A 75 3.44 -0.90 -3.35
C GLN A 75 3.47 0.44 -4.10
N ALA A 76 4.05 0.48 -5.30
CA ALA A 76 4.05 1.67 -6.14
C ALA A 76 2.64 2.03 -6.61
N ASP A 77 1.86 1.03 -7.03
CA ASP A 77 0.49 1.24 -7.50
C ASP A 77 -0.44 1.69 -6.37
N LEU A 78 -0.36 1.06 -5.19
CA LEU A 78 -1.11 1.49 -4.00
C LEU A 78 -0.69 2.90 -3.55
N SER A 79 0.59 3.26 -3.65
CA SER A 79 1.05 4.62 -3.33
C SER A 79 0.44 5.67 -4.27
N LYS A 80 0.38 5.37 -5.57
CA LYS A 80 -0.27 6.25 -6.57
C LYS A 80 -1.77 6.41 -6.28
N GLU A 81 -2.44 5.29 -6.00
CA GLU A 81 -3.86 5.30 -5.63
C GLU A 81 -4.11 6.14 -4.37
N LEU A 82 -3.27 5.96 -3.34
CA LEU A 82 -3.35 6.72 -2.10
C LEU A 82 -3.20 8.23 -2.34
N THR A 83 -2.19 8.63 -3.12
CA THR A 83 -1.99 10.04 -3.48
C THR A 83 -3.18 10.59 -4.25
N ALA A 84 -3.72 9.85 -5.22
CA ALA A 84 -4.89 10.27 -5.98
C ALA A 84 -6.12 10.45 -5.08
N LYS A 85 -6.41 9.50 -4.19
CA LYS A 85 -7.54 9.58 -3.25
C LYS A 85 -7.38 10.73 -2.25
N LYS A 86 -6.17 10.93 -1.68
CA LYS A 86 -5.88 12.07 -0.80
C LYS A 86 -6.07 13.41 -1.50
N ASN A 87 -5.65 13.52 -2.77
CA ASN A 87 -5.88 14.72 -3.57
C ASN A 87 -7.38 14.96 -3.84
N SER A 88 -8.14 13.92 -4.17
CA SER A 88 -9.59 14.01 -4.34
C SER A 88 -10.31 14.44 -3.05
N LEU A 89 -9.88 13.91 -1.90
CA LEU A 89 -10.43 14.28 -0.60
C LEU A 89 -10.18 15.76 -0.30
N LYS A 90 -8.96 16.23 -0.53
CA LYS A 90 -8.59 17.64 -0.37
C LYS A 90 -9.46 18.55 -1.25
N LYS A 91 -9.71 18.17 -2.51
CA LYS A 91 -10.59 18.92 -3.42
C LYS A 91 -12.03 18.98 -2.90
N LEU A 92 -12.58 17.85 -2.43
CA LEU A 92 -13.93 17.80 -1.88
C LEU A 92 -14.07 18.63 -0.60
N GLN A 93 -13.06 18.60 0.27
CA GLN A 93 -13.05 19.40 1.50
C GLN A 93 -12.95 20.90 1.19
N VAL A 94 -12.08 21.33 0.27
CA VAL A 94 -11.97 22.74 -0.17
C VAL A 94 -13.29 23.23 -0.79
N ASN A 95 -13.91 22.42 -1.65
CA ASN A 95 -15.18 22.77 -2.28
C ASN A 95 -16.33 22.85 -1.25
N ALA A 96 -16.34 21.99 -0.24
CA ALA A 96 -17.31 22.06 0.86
C ALA A 96 -17.16 23.35 1.67
N SER A 97 -15.94 23.85 1.87
CA SER A 97 -15.67 25.10 2.59
C SER A 97 -16.15 26.33 1.81
N ILE A 98 -15.93 26.38 0.49
CA ILE A 98 -16.29 27.52 -0.37
C ILE A 98 -17.82 27.70 -0.46
N VAL A 99 -18.59 26.61 -0.41
CA VAL A 99 -20.07 26.68 -0.45
C VAL A 99 -20.67 27.22 0.85
N THR A 100 -19.92 27.25 1.96
CA THR A 100 -20.40 27.80 3.24
C THR A 100 -20.10 29.28 3.45
N SER A 101 -19.30 29.91 2.58
CA SER A 101 -19.03 31.35 2.60
C SER A 101 -19.83 32.04 1.50
N ASP A 102 -21.15 32.18 1.68
CA ASP A 102 -21.96 33.07 0.86
C ASP A 102 -22.08 34.43 1.56
N PRO A 103 -21.45 35.50 1.05
CA PRO A 103 -21.55 36.85 1.63
C PRO A 103 -22.80 37.55 1.07
N THR A 104 -23.99 37.15 1.48
CA THR A 104 -25.22 37.90 1.16
C THR A 104 -26.05 38.22 2.39
N LYS A 105 -25.54 39.14 3.22
CA LYS A 105 -26.29 40.17 3.97
C LYS A 105 -25.28 41.33 4.10
N GLY A 106 -25.45 42.47 3.44
CA GLY A 106 -26.62 43.33 3.49
C GLY A 106 -26.47 44.22 4.71
#